data_AF-A0A6I0MH61-F1
#
_entry.id   AF-A0A6I0MH61-F1
#
_cell.length_a   1.000
_cell.length_b   1.000
_cell.length_c   1.000
_cell.angle_alpha   90.00
_cell.angle_beta   90.00
_cell.angle_gamma   90.00
#
_symmetry.space_group_name_H-M   'P 1'
#
loop_
_entity.id
_entity.type
_entity.pdbx_description
1 polymer ?
#
loop_
_entity_poly.entity_id
_entity_poly.type
_entity_poly.pdbx_seq_one_letter_code
_entity_poly.pdbx_strand_id
1 'polypeptide(L)'
;MKFNVTVSLQNFSKKPSKKEFMTVQYVRRSLSLDDIIASIKHGNVLSANYTTDYNSIITQLHRSNDNIIGTSFVMFDLDDDVESNLAGLIKNIEIKPTIAYTTYSHGLVGKGNRYRLLYFFDREILNIDVYRGIYDIIKSKNNISINDGCGRNISQAVLGSHTECELINTNIVYSIEQFQLDNKDTRNGHSNSIKKEEKSNIRIECPIQDKEYIADFNNMSYTALIEKYNDKYCFFQHTPLKPVDADTPYIILPPNYIEIMRYWIYNINYDEHGEERGKSSRARKIKDGEGRKKKLYINGILRRLMMDNLTFEHLLHCLVNELHYFIDNSNDYINKKQLVEIAQSSYNANLEDYKAINRRMEKRKYIVNDEYCIKYGLTRCQVRNLSRKYITYSKIGDLFDASLTDKANLEVFKECGLEISAKTLQRFRKEMGITKYKKGNGHSNFIKKEEESNIELERPIQNLDKAYYDYQSEIILSEMDNDINEGFYDISDKNDIKAMVQTFIRRAKRINPNYNNDELIEIFKNHFQLAS
;
A
#
# COMPACT_ATOMS: atom_id res chain seq x y z
N MET A 1 17.27 -31.96 -21.56
CA MET A 1 16.68 -30.61 -21.48
C MET A 1 15.71 -30.56 -20.33
N LYS A 2 15.58 -29.42 -19.64
CA LYS A 2 14.62 -29.25 -18.54
C LYS A 2 13.73 -28.04 -18.80
N PHE A 3 12.49 -28.12 -18.37
CA PHE A 3 11.45 -27.11 -18.54
C PHE A 3 10.98 -26.65 -17.16
N ASN A 4 10.80 -25.35 -17.00
CA ASN A 4 10.26 -24.79 -15.79
C ASN A 4 8.74 -24.87 -15.88
N VAL A 5 8.13 -25.72 -15.07
CA VAL A 5 6.69 -25.99 -15.09
C VAL A 5 6.13 -25.96 -13.67
N THR A 6 4.99 -25.34 -13.51
CA THR A 6 4.23 -25.39 -12.26
C THR A 6 3.33 -26.62 -12.29
N VAL A 7 3.55 -27.53 -11.33
CA VAL A 7 2.86 -28.81 -11.24
C VAL A 7 2.16 -28.94 -9.90
N SER A 8 0.98 -29.57 -9.87
CA SER A 8 0.23 -29.78 -8.64
C SER A 8 0.92 -30.78 -7.71
N LEU A 9 0.84 -30.53 -6.40
CA LEU A 9 1.25 -31.47 -5.36
C LEU A 9 0.27 -32.66 -5.27
N GLN A 10 -1.02 -32.39 -5.49
CA GLN A 10 -2.06 -33.42 -5.58
C GLN A 10 -2.08 -34.04 -6.97
N ASN A 11 -2.52 -35.28 -7.06
CA ASN A 11 -2.77 -36.00 -8.29
C ASN A 11 -4.19 -36.56 -8.29
N PHE A 12 -4.73 -36.89 -9.46
CA PHE A 12 -6.11 -37.30 -9.61
C PHE A 12 -6.22 -38.57 -10.45
N SER A 13 -6.90 -39.59 -9.94
CA SER A 13 -7.18 -40.81 -10.74
C SER A 13 -8.37 -40.64 -11.68
N LYS A 14 -9.21 -39.62 -11.46
CA LYS A 14 -10.39 -39.25 -12.24
C LYS A 14 -10.47 -37.73 -12.37
N LYS A 15 -11.28 -37.22 -13.29
CA LYS A 15 -11.48 -35.77 -13.45
C LYS A 15 -11.93 -35.14 -12.11
N PRO A 16 -11.20 -34.17 -11.55
CA PRO A 16 -11.55 -33.58 -10.27
C PRO A 16 -12.86 -32.80 -10.35
N SER A 17 -13.65 -32.84 -9.27
CA SER A 17 -14.81 -31.97 -9.11
C SER A 17 -14.38 -30.51 -8.95
N LYS A 18 -15.31 -29.57 -9.16
CA LYS A 18 -15.04 -28.14 -8.99
C LYS A 18 -14.49 -27.82 -7.59
N LYS A 19 -15.00 -28.49 -6.55
CA LYS A 19 -14.57 -28.27 -5.16
C LYS A 19 -13.14 -28.76 -4.92
N GLU A 20 -12.80 -29.96 -5.40
CA GLU A 20 -11.44 -30.51 -5.30
C GLU A 20 -10.44 -29.66 -6.10
N PHE A 21 -10.86 -29.20 -7.27
CA PHE A 21 -10.02 -28.35 -8.11
C PHE A 21 -9.69 -27.01 -7.42
N MET A 22 -10.63 -26.42 -6.68
CA MET A 22 -10.40 -25.17 -5.93
C MET A 22 -9.35 -25.28 -4.82
N THR A 23 -9.06 -26.50 -4.33
CA THR A 23 -8.10 -26.74 -3.25
C THR A 23 -6.71 -27.18 -3.74
N VAL A 24 -6.49 -27.28 -5.05
CA VAL A 24 -5.20 -27.71 -5.60
C VAL A 24 -4.10 -26.72 -5.27
N GLN A 25 -2.98 -27.27 -4.82
CA GLN A 25 -1.74 -26.55 -4.54
C GLN A 25 -0.69 -26.98 -5.56
N TYR A 26 0.17 -26.03 -5.94
CA TYR A 26 1.17 -26.21 -6.98
C TYR A 26 2.53 -25.77 -6.50
N VAL A 27 3.56 -26.30 -7.13
CA VAL A 27 4.95 -25.90 -6.93
C VAL A 27 5.64 -25.82 -8.29
N ARG A 28 6.50 -24.82 -8.46
CA ARG A 28 7.34 -24.71 -9.66
C ARG A 28 8.47 -25.72 -9.59
N ARG A 29 8.70 -26.47 -10.67
CA ARG A 29 9.78 -27.44 -10.79
C ARG A 29 10.49 -27.31 -12.13
N SER A 30 11.77 -27.69 -12.14
CA SER A 30 12.54 -27.86 -13.37
C SER A 30 12.56 -29.34 -13.74
N LEU A 31 11.74 -29.73 -14.72
CA LEU A 31 11.41 -31.11 -15.05
C LEU A 31 11.91 -31.49 -16.45
N SER A 32 12.32 -32.75 -16.65
CA SER A 32 12.53 -33.30 -18.00
C SER A 32 11.19 -33.60 -18.70
N LEU A 33 11.19 -33.86 -20.01
CA LEU A 33 9.98 -34.31 -20.71
C LEU A 33 9.43 -35.61 -20.11
N ASP A 34 10.30 -36.54 -19.71
CA ASP A 34 9.89 -37.81 -19.11
C ASP A 34 9.20 -37.59 -17.75
N ASP A 35 9.73 -36.68 -16.92
CA ASP A 35 9.10 -36.30 -15.65
C ASP A 35 7.73 -35.63 -15.85
N ILE A 36 7.59 -34.83 -16.91
CA ILE A 36 6.33 -34.18 -17.28
C ILE A 36 5.32 -35.22 -17.76
N ILE A 37 5.74 -36.17 -18.60
CA ILE A 37 4.91 -37.29 -19.06
C ILE A 37 4.43 -38.13 -17.88
N ALA A 38 5.33 -38.46 -16.94
CA ALA A 38 4.97 -39.17 -15.72
C ALA A 38 3.95 -38.37 -14.89
N SER A 39 4.14 -37.06 -14.74
CA SER A 39 3.19 -36.18 -14.05
C SER A 39 1.81 -36.17 -14.73
N ILE A 40 1.76 -36.12 -16.06
CA ILE A 40 0.51 -36.19 -16.83
C ILE A 40 -0.20 -37.53 -16.58
N LYS A 41 0.51 -38.66 -16.67
CA LYS A 41 -0.04 -40.00 -16.48
C LYS A 41 -0.51 -40.26 -15.05
N HIS A 42 0.15 -39.67 -14.05
CA HIS A 42 -0.29 -39.76 -12.67
C HIS A 42 -1.48 -38.83 -12.35
N GLY A 43 -1.91 -37.99 -13.29
CA GLY A 43 -3.05 -37.10 -13.11
C GLY A 43 -2.72 -35.83 -12.36
N ASN A 44 -1.45 -35.41 -12.34
CA ASN A 44 -1.08 -34.08 -11.88
C ASN A 44 -1.61 -33.01 -12.84
N VAL A 45 -1.75 -31.80 -12.33
CA VAL A 45 -2.20 -30.62 -13.06
C VAL A 45 -1.00 -29.74 -13.35
N LEU A 46 -0.79 -29.40 -14.61
CA LEU A 46 0.22 -28.45 -15.06
C LEU A 46 -0.39 -27.07 -15.21
N SER A 47 0.41 -26.04 -15.04
CA SER A 47 0.00 -24.65 -15.21
C SER A 47 1.19 -23.79 -15.66
N ALA A 48 0.89 -22.57 -16.12
CA ALA A 48 1.88 -21.50 -16.21
C ALA A 48 2.58 -21.26 -14.85
N ASN A 49 3.72 -20.60 -14.90
CA ASN A 49 4.50 -20.22 -13.73
C ASN A 49 4.01 -18.88 -13.16
N TYR A 50 3.94 -18.81 -11.82
CA TYR A 50 3.47 -17.62 -11.08
C TYR A 50 4.48 -17.11 -10.04
N THR A 51 5.65 -17.75 -9.92
CA THR A 51 6.71 -17.36 -8.98
C THR A 51 8.07 -17.83 -9.48
N THR A 52 9.11 -17.06 -9.19
CA THR A 52 10.50 -17.44 -9.45
C THR A 52 11.08 -18.38 -8.40
N ASP A 53 10.41 -18.49 -7.24
CA ASP A 53 10.82 -19.35 -6.14
C ASP A 53 10.28 -20.77 -6.31
N TYR A 54 11.18 -21.75 -6.24
CA TYR A 54 10.85 -23.18 -6.35
C TYR A 54 10.27 -23.78 -5.07
N ASN A 55 10.34 -23.07 -3.94
CA ASN A 55 9.83 -23.53 -2.64
C ASN A 55 8.44 -22.99 -2.30
N SER A 56 7.97 -21.98 -3.04
CA SER A 56 6.68 -21.36 -2.81
C SER A 56 5.51 -22.27 -3.21
N ILE A 57 4.52 -22.38 -2.31
CA ILE A 57 3.25 -23.06 -2.61
C ILE A 57 2.29 -22.08 -3.27
N ILE A 58 1.86 -22.43 -4.48
CA ILE A 58 0.91 -21.65 -5.28
C ILE A 58 -0.48 -22.27 -5.10
N THR A 59 -1.49 -21.46 -4.79
CA THR A 59 -2.90 -21.91 -4.70
C THR A 59 -3.70 -21.39 -5.89
N GLN A 60 -4.96 -21.83 -6.04
CA GLN A 60 -5.83 -21.33 -7.12
C GLN A 60 -5.99 -19.80 -7.14
N LEU A 61 -5.95 -19.13 -5.99
CA LEU A 61 -6.04 -17.66 -5.91
C LEU A 61 -4.86 -16.96 -6.59
N HIS A 62 -3.70 -17.62 -6.68
CA HIS A 62 -2.52 -17.07 -7.31
C HIS A 62 -2.55 -17.22 -8.84
N ARG A 63 -3.41 -18.10 -9.38
CA ARG A 63 -3.47 -18.48 -10.81
C ARG A 63 -4.28 -17.49 -11.66
N SER A 64 -3.98 -16.20 -11.55
CA SER A 64 -4.53 -15.13 -12.39
C SER A 64 -3.57 -14.75 -13.51
N ASN A 65 -4.07 -14.15 -14.59
CA ASN A 65 -3.22 -13.66 -15.67
C ASN A 65 -2.21 -12.59 -15.20
N ASP A 66 -2.57 -11.80 -14.19
CA ASP A 66 -1.73 -10.72 -13.66
C ASP A 66 -0.51 -11.22 -12.89
N ASN A 67 -0.54 -12.47 -12.40
CA ASN A 67 0.54 -13.09 -11.64
C ASN A 67 1.44 -13.98 -12.49
N ILE A 68 1.19 -14.10 -13.80
CA ILE A 68 1.97 -14.97 -14.68
C ILE A 68 3.35 -14.38 -14.89
N ILE A 69 4.37 -15.20 -14.63
CA ILE A 69 5.75 -14.88 -14.98
C ILE A 69 6.20 -15.54 -16.28
N GLY A 70 5.48 -16.57 -16.73
CA GLY A 70 5.72 -17.24 -18.01
C GLY A 70 5.24 -18.69 -18.04
N THR A 71 5.43 -19.37 -19.16
CA THR A 71 5.14 -20.80 -19.33
C THR A 71 6.16 -21.44 -20.26
N SER A 72 6.44 -22.73 -20.07
CA SER A 72 7.30 -23.48 -21.01
C SER A 72 6.50 -24.15 -22.14
N PHE A 73 5.17 -24.01 -22.17
CA PHE A 73 4.33 -24.70 -23.14
C PHE A 73 3.08 -23.91 -23.56
N VAL A 74 2.55 -24.24 -24.74
CA VAL A 74 1.22 -23.85 -25.24
C VAL A 74 0.31 -25.08 -25.26
N MET A 75 -0.96 -24.92 -24.87
CA MET A 75 -1.94 -26.01 -24.80
C MET A 75 -3.15 -25.80 -25.73
N PHE A 76 -3.58 -26.88 -26.38
CA PHE A 76 -4.87 -27.01 -27.05
C PHE A 76 -5.70 -28.13 -26.40
N ASP A 77 -6.90 -27.78 -25.92
CA ASP A 77 -7.90 -28.73 -25.41
C ASP A 77 -8.90 -28.98 -26.55
N LEU A 78 -8.89 -30.19 -27.10
CA LEU A 78 -9.74 -30.60 -28.22
C LEU A 78 -10.91 -31.43 -27.70
N ASP A 79 -12.13 -30.90 -27.89
CA ASP A 79 -13.38 -31.50 -27.46
C ASP A 79 -14.31 -31.75 -28.65
N ASP A 80 -15.15 -32.79 -28.53
CA ASP A 80 -16.38 -33.16 -29.28
C ASP A 80 -16.40 -33.10 -30.83
N ASP A 81 -15.36 -32.60 -31.51
CA ASP A 81 -15.30 -32.38 -32.98
C ASP A 81 -14.15 -33.14 -33.69
N VAL A 82 -13.47 -34.07 -33.01
CA VAL A 82 -12.33 -34.80 -33.61
C VAL A 82 -12.73 -36.19 -34.10
N GLU A 83 -12.82 -36.39 -35.41
CA GLU A 83 -13.22 -37.69 -36.00
C GLU A 83 -12.10 -38.75 -35.94
N SER A 84 -10.84 -38.34 -36.06
CA SER A 84 -9.69 -39.25 -36.08
C SER A 84 -9.24 -39.68 -34.69
N ASN A 85 -8.72 -40.90 -34.56
CA ASN A 85 -7.98 -41.32 -33.36
C ASN A 85 -6.70 -40.47 -33.15
N LEU A 86 -6.08 -40.55 -31.98
CA LEU A 86 -4.95 -39.67 -31.62
C LEU A 86 -3.78 -39.81 -32.59
N ALA A 87 -3.37 -41.03 -32.93
CA ALA A 87 -2.30 -41.27 -33.91
C ALA A 87 -2.62 -40.69 -35.30
N GLY A 88 -3.86 -40.84 -35.77
CA GLY A 88 -4.34 -40.26 -37.02
C GLY A 88 -4.35 -38.74 -37.02
N LEU A 89 -4.76 -38.13 -35.90
CA LEU A 89 -4.71 -36.68 -35.70
C LEU A 89 -3.28 -36.16 -35.83
N ILE A 90 -2.33 -36.74 -35.08
CA ILE A 90 -0.92 -36.30 -35.08
C ILE A 90 -0.27 -36.45 -36.46
N LYS A 91 -0.71 -37.41 -37.28
CA LYS A 91 -0.21 -37.58 -38.65
C LYS A 91 -0.60 -36.43 -39.58
N ASN A 92 -1.77 -35.82 -39.36
CA ASN A 92 -2.36 -34.83 -40.25
C ASN A 92 -2.09 -33.37 -39.84
N ILE A 93 -1.54 -33.17 -38.63
CA ILE A 93 -1.18 -31.86 -38.09
C ILE A 93 0.18 -31.38 -38.70
N GLU A 94 0.23 -30.15 -39.20
CA GLU A 94 1.43 -29.52 -39.79
C GLU A 94 2.51 -29.26 -38.72
N ILE A 95 2.17 -28.48 -37.70
CA ILE A 95 2.99 -28.18 -36.53
C ILE A 95 2.64 -29.20 -35.45
N LYS A 96 3.48 -30.21 -35.26
CA LYS A 96 3.20 -31.33 -34.35
C LYS A 96 3.38 -30.95 -32.88
N PRO A 97 2.50 -31.38 -31.96
CA PRO A 97 2.71 -31.16 -30.54
C PRO A 97 3.92 -31.95 -30.03
N THR A 98 4.57 -31.43 -28.99
CA THR A 98 5.61 -32.15 -28.26
C THR A 98 5.00 -33.37 -27.56
N ILE A 99 3.88 -33.17 -26.86
CA ILE A 99 3.13 -34.22 -26.16
C ILE A 99 1.66 -34.10 -26.54
N ALA A 100 1.04 -35.22 -26.91
CA ALA A 100 -0.40 -35.29 -27.12
C ALA A 100 -0.99 -36.47 -26.35
N TYR A 101 -2.14 -36.30 -25.69
CA TYR A 101 -2.72 -37.37 -24.87
C TYR A 101 -4.25 -37.32 -24.75
N THR A 102 -4.85 -38.45 -24.38
CA THR A 102 -6.29 -38.58 -24.11
C THR A 102 -6.69 -38.00 -22.75
N THR A 103 -7.79 -37.25 -22.70
CA THR A 103 -8.33 -36.70 -21.43
C THR A 103 -9.14 -37.75 -20.66
N TYR A 104 -9.48 -37.50 -19.38
CA TYR A 104 -10.40 -38.36 -18.60
C TYR A 104 -11.78 -38.56 -19.23
N SER A 105 -12.21 -37.66 -20.11
CA SER A 105 -13.53 -37.72 -20.73
C SER A 105 -13.52 -38.38 -22.11
N HIS A 106 -12.35 -38.81 -22.59
CA HIS A 106 -12.21 -39.51 -23.86
C HIS A 106 -13.00 -40.83 -23.87
N GLY A 107 -13.85 -41.03 -24.88
CA GLY A 107 -14.58 -42.28 -25.08
C GLY A 107 -15.68 -42.58 -24.04
N LEU A 108 -16.03 -41.62 -23.19
CA LEU A 108 -17.20 -41.75 -22.30
C LEU A 108 -18.50 -41.71 -23.13
N VAL A 109 -19.55 -42.37 -22.66
CA VAL A 109 -20.85 -42.43 -23.37
C VAL A 109 -21.37 -41.01 -23.66
N GLY A 110 -21.65 -40.72 -24.93
CA GLY A 110 -22.08 -39.40 -25.39
C GLY A 110 -20.97 -38.35 -25.51
N LYS A 111 -19.70 -38.75 -25.34
CA LYS A 111 -18.51 -37.93 -25.52
C LYS A 111 -17.61 -38.56 -26.60
N GLY A 112 -17.20 -37.74 -27.57
CA GLY A 112 -16.35 -38.18 -28.67
C GLY A 112 -14.88 -38.33 -28.29
N ASN A 113 -14.02 -38.21 -29.29
CA ASN A 113 -12.58 -38.12 -29.09
C ASN A 113 -12.22 -36.79 -28.39
N ARG A 114 -11.39 -36.86 -27.34
CA ARG A 114 -11.03 -35.70 -26.52
C ARG A 114 -9.55 -35.74 -26.18
N TYR A 115 -8.80 -34.78 -26.70
CA TYR A 115 -7.36 -34.80 -26.69
C TYR A 115 -6.79 -33.49 -26.16
N ARG A 116 -5.57 -33.57 -25.64
CA ARG A 116 -4.78 -32.41 -25.22
C ARG A 116 -3.48 -32.40 -25.96
N LEU A 117 -3.16 -31.28 -26.60
CA LEU A 117 -1.93 -31.09 -27.37
C LEU A 117 -1.07 -30.03 -26.70
N LEU A 118 0.12 -30.44 -26.26
CA LEU A 118 1.12 -29.59 -25.60
C LEU A 118 2.32 -29.36 -26.51
N TYR A 119 2.66 -28.08 -26.69
CA TYR A 119 3.81 -27.63 -27.47
C TYR A 119 4.82 -27.01 -26.52
N PHE A 120 5.94 -27.66 -26.28
CA PHE A 120 6.99 -27.18 -25.39
C PHE A 120 8.02 -26.34 -26.13
N PHE A 121 8.52 -25.33 -25.43
CA PHE A 121 9.46 -24.35 -25.94
C PHE A 121 10.80 -24.44 -25.22
N ASP A 122 11.87 -24.15 -25.95
CA ASP A 122 13.22 -24.20 -25.43
C ASP A 122 13.56 -23.11 -24.41
N ARG A 123 12.71 -22.08 -24.38
CA ARG A 123 12.71 -20.97 -23.44
C ARG A 123 11.28 -20.72 -22.98
N GLU A 124 11.16 -20.17 -21.78
CA GLU A 124 9.85 -19.78 -21.26
C GLU A 124 9.26 -18.64 -22.09
N ILE A 125 8.00 -18.79 -22.47
CA ILE A 125 7.18 -17.74 -23.05
C ILE A 125 6.74 -16.85 -21.88
N LEU A 126 7.43 -15.73 -21.70
CA LEU A 126 7.16 -14.80 -20.61
C LEU A 126 6.01 -13.83 -20.92
N ASN A 127 5.65 -13.71 -22.19
CA ASN A 127 4.70 -12.72 -22.66
C ASN A 127 3.36 -13.34 -23.11
N ILE A 128 2.25 -12.77 -22.62
CA ILE A 128 0.90 -13.25 -22.90
C ILE A 128 0.49 -13.03 -24.36
N ASP A 129 0.88 -11.90 -24.96
CA ASP A 129 0.57 -11.60 -26.37
C ASP A 129 1.41 -12.49 -27.31
N VAL A 130 2.68 -12.75 -26.97
CA VAL A 130 3.51 -13.75 -27.67
C VAL A 130 2.89 -15.15 -27.56
N TYR A 131 2.46 -15.57 -26.35
CA TYR A 131 1.75 -16.83 -26.16
C TYR A 131 0.51 -16.92 -27.06
N ARG A 132 -0.30 -15.85 -27.10
CA ARG A 132 -1.51 -15.76 -27.91
C ARG A 132 -1.21 -15.79 -29.40
N GLY A 133 -0.19 -15.08 -29.84
CA GLY A 133 0.24 -15.08 -31.25
C GLY A 133 0.73 -16.47 -31.67
N ILE A 134 1.56 -17.12 -30.85
CA ILE A 134 1.98 -18.51 -31.09
C ILE A 134 0.77 -19.44 -31.15
N TYR A 135 -0.15 -19.31 -30.19
CA TYR A 135 -1.39 -20.09 -30.17
C TYR A 135 -2.19 -19.89 -31.47
N ASP A 136 -2.39 -18.65 -31.91
CA ASP A 136 -3.17 -18.34 -33.11
C ASP A 136 -2.48 -18.85 -34.39
N ILE A 137 -1.14 -18.83 -34.46
CA ILE A 137 -0.37 -19.43 -35.57
C ILE A 137 -0.49 -20.95 -35.57
N ILE A 138 -0.28 -21.62 -34.43
CA ILE A 138 -0.43 -23.08 -34.35
C ILE A 138 -1.86 -23.49 -34.71
N LYS A 139 -2.87 -22.76 -34.21
CA LYS A 139 -4.28 -23.00 -34.52
C LYS A 139 -4.55 -22.94 -36.02
N SER A 140 -4.11 -21.84 -36.66
CA SER A 140 -4.35 -21.59 -38.09
C SER A 140 -3.62 -22.58 -38.98
N LYS A 141 -2.34 -22.86 -38.72
CA LYS A 141 -1.52 -23.81 -39.47
C LYS A 141 -2.05 -25.23 -39.41
N ASN A 142 -2.56 -25.64 -38.25
CA ASN A 142 -3.09 -26.98 -38.05
C ASN A 142 -4.58 -27.09 -38.37
N ASN A 143 -5.23 -26.01 -38.80
CA ASN A 143 -6.67 -25.92 -39.04
C ASN A 143 -7.51 -26.49 -37.88
N ILE A 144 -7.13 -26.16 -36.64
CA ILE A 144 -7.77 -26.70 -35.44
C ILE A 144 -9.02 -25.88 -35.13
N SER A 145 -10.19 -26.53 -35.19
CA SER A 145 -11.44 -25.96 -34.69
C SER A 145 -11.49 -26.04 -33.17
N ILE A 146 -11.67 -24.90 -32.50
CA ILE A 146 -11.87 -24.81 -31.05
C ILE A 146 -12.99 -23.83 -30.81
N ASN A 147 -14.09 -24.32 -30.23
CA ASN A 147 -15.31 -23.55 -29.94
C ASN A 147 -15.17 -22.71 -28.65
N ASP A 148 -14.40 -23.19 -27.67
CA ASP A 148 -14.13 -22.49 -26.40
C ASP A 148 -12.69 -21.99 -26.34
N GLY A 149 -12.47 -20.67 -26.28
CA GLY A 149 -11.14 -20.04 -26.23
C GLY A 149 -10.28 -20.33 -24.99
N CYS A 150 -10.59 -21.38 -24.22
CA CYS A 150 -9.95 -21.76 -22.96
C CYS A 150 -8.43 -21.97 -23.09
N GLY A 151 -7.96 -22.62 -24.16
CA GLY A 151 -6.52 -22.85 -24.39
C GLY A 151 -5.72 -21.59 -24.76
N ARG A 152 -6.42 -20.55 -25.28
CA ARG A 152 -5.82 -19.25 -25.61
C ARG A 152 -5.52 -18.42 -24.36
N ASN A 153 -6.08 -18.79 -23.21
CA ASN A 153 -5.78 -18.17 -21.93
C ASN A 153 -4.58 -18.87 -21.26
N ILE A 154 -3.46 -18.17 -21.11
CA ILE A 154 -2.21 -18.71 -20.55
C ILE A 154 -2.35 -19.18 -19.08
N SER A 155 -3.31 -18.65 -18.31
CA SER A 155 -3.58 -19.13 -16.93
C SER A 155 -4.34 -20.45 -16.88
N GLN A 156 -4.80 -20.97 -18.02
CA GLN A 156 -5.61 -22.18 -18.05
C GLN A 156 -4.83 -23.37 -17.47
N ALA A 157 -5.49 -24.11 -16.58
CA ALA A 157 -4.89 -25.32 -16.02
C ALA A 157 -4.96 -26.45 -17.03
N VAL A 158 -3.86 -27.20 -17.10
CA VAL A 158 -3.76 -28.41 -17.89
C VAL A 158 -3.93 -29.58 -16.95
N LEU A 159 -5.12 -30.19 -16.97
CA LEU A 159 -5.34 -31.44 -16.27
C LEU A 159 -4.55 -32.56 -16.97
N GLY A 160 -3.83 -33.36 -16.19
CA GLY A 160 -3.31 -34.65 -16.64
C GLY A 160 -4.42 -35.64 -16.98
N SER A 161 -4.07 -36.92 -16.98
CA SER A 161 -4.99 -38.02 -17.26
C SER A 161 -4.69 -39.20 -16.32
N HIS A 162 -5.29 -40.35 -16.62
CA HIS A 162 -5.06 -41.61 -15.91
C HIS A 162 -3.81 -42.31 -16.46
N THR A 163 -3.26 -43.26 -15.69
CA THR A 163 -1.97 -43.92 -15.98
C THR A 163 -1.92 -44.59 -17.35
N GLU A 164 -3.05 -45.18 -17.76
CA GLU A 164 -3.22 -45.92 -19.02
C GLU A 164 -3.64 -45.03 -20.20
N CYS A 165 -3.55 -43.70 -20.08
CA CYS A 165 -3.93 -42.82 -21.18
C CYS A 165 -3.04 -43.05 -22.42
N GLU A 166 -3.66 -42.98 -23.60
CA GLU A 166 -2.91 -42.93 -24.85
C GLU A 166 -2.16 -41.59 -24.89
N LEU A 167 -0.84 -41.66 -25.02
CA LEU A 167 0.05 -40.50 -25.06
C LEU A 167 1.11 -40.71 -26.13
N ILE A 168 1.26 -39.70 -27.01
CA ILE A 168 2.29 -39.64 -28.04
C ILE A 168 3.26 -38.52 -27.67
N ASN A 169 4.55 -38.85 -27.58
CA ASN A 169 5.63 -37.89 -27.44
C ASN A 169 6.41 -37.83 -28.76
N THR A 170 6.47 -36.65 -29.39
CA THR A 170 7.22 -36.44 -30.64
C THR A 170 8.66 -35.99 -30.39
N ASN A 171 8.99 -35.62 -29.15
CA ASN A 171 10.25 -34.99 -28.73
C ASN A 171 10.58 -33.68 -29.46
N ILE A 172 9.62 -33.09 -30.18
CA ILE A 172 9.82 -31.82 -30.87
C ILE A 172 9.72 -30.70 -29.85
N VAL A 173 10.77 -29.89 -29.74
CA VAL A 173 10.80 -28.68 -28.90
C VAL A 173 11.00 -27.49 -29.83
N TYR A 174 10.21 -26.44 -29.61
CA TYR A 174 10.19 -25.28 -30.47
C TYR A 174 11.01 -24.13 -29.87
N SER A 175 11.51 -23.24 -30.72
CA SER A 175 11.94 -21.91 -30.28
C SER A 175 10.90 -20.88 -30.69
N ILE A 176 10.74 -19.82 -29.89
CA ILE A 176 9.74 -18.78 -30.11
C ILE A 176 9.94 -18.10 -31.47
N GLU A 177 11.20 -17.91 -31.87
CA GLU A 177 11.60 -17.23 -33.10
C GLU A 177 11.12 -17.96 -34.37
N GLN A 178 10.85 -19.27 -34.30
CA GLN A 178 10.35 -20.07 -35.43
C GLN A 178 8.96 -19.64 -35.91
N PHE A 179 8.19 -18.95 -35.07
CA PHE A 179 6.81 -18.56 -35.38
C PHE A 179 6.69 -17.18 -36.05
N GLN A 180 7.81 -16.48 -36.32
CA GLN A 180 7.85 -15.23 -37.12
C GLN A 180 6.71 -14.24 -36.84
N LEU A 181 6.43 -13.98 -35.57
CA LEU A 181 5.35 -13.07 -35.15
C LEU A 181 5.57 -11.66 -35.72
N ASP A 182 4.56 -11.12 -36.41
CA ASP A 182 4.61 -9.78 -37.01
C ASP A 182 5.01 -8.72 -35.97
N ASN A 183 5.80 -7.73 -36.39
CA ASN A 183 6.36 -6.65 -35.56
C ASN A 183 5.31 -5.78 -34.83
N LYS A 184 4.00 -6.06 -34.96
CA LYS A 184 2.92 -5.46 -34.15
C LYS A 184 2.56 -6.30 -32.92
N ASP A 185 2.69 -7.63 -32.98
CA ASP A 185 2.35 -8.56 -31.89
C ASP A 185 3.55 -8.86 -30.97
N THR A 186 4.77 -8.55 -31.42
CA THR A 186 6.02 -8.63 -30.65
C THR A 186 6.38 -7.36 -29.87
N ARG A 187 5.62 -6.27 -30.02
CA ARG A 187 5.93 -4.96 -29.39
C ARG A 187 5.42 -4.77 -27.98
N ASN A 188 4.68 -5.72 -27.45
CA ASN A 188 4.38 -5.76 -26.03
C ASN A 188 5.28 -6.82 -25.41
N GLY A 189 6.43 -6.40 -24.86
CA GLY A 189 7.09 -6.98 -23.69
C GLY A 189 8.02 -8.19 -23.86
N HIS A 190 9.34 -7.98 -23.66
CA HIS A 190 10.00 -8.42 -22.42
C HIS A 190 11.38 -7.76 -22.21
N SER A 191 11.71 -7.56 -20.93
CA SER A 191 12.94 -6.95 -20.39
C SER A 191 14.22 -7.75 -20.70
N ASN A 192 15.19 -7.04 -21.31
CA ASN A 192 16.65 -7.00 -21.11
C ASN A 192 17.44 -8.33 -21.08
N SER A 193 18.42 -8.56 -21.97
CA SER A 193 19.64 -7.74 -22.04
C SER A 193 20.54 -8.10 -23.25
N ILE A 194 20.61 -7.23 -24.27
CA ILE A 194 21.87 -6.83 -24.94
C ILE A 194 21.69 -5.36 -25.32
N LYS A 195 22.61 -4.52 -24.85
CA LYS A 195 22.67 -3.07 -25.00
C LYS A 195 22.33 -2.59 -26.42
N LYS A 196 21.11 -2.07 -26.61
CA LYS A 196 20.79 -1.05 -27.61
C LYS A 196 19.68 -0.17 -27.04
N GLU A 197 19.91 1.14 -27.07
CA GLU A 197 19.07 2.18 -26.52
C GLU A 197 17.67 2.17 -27.16
N GLU A 198 16.71 1.47 -26.56
CA GLU A 198 15.31 1.54 -26.97
C GLU A 198 14.59 2.63 -26.18
N LYS A 199 14.19 3.69 -26.89
CA LYS A 199 13.34 4.77 -26.38
C LYS A 199 11.99 4.21 -25.93
N SER A 200 11.62 4.46 -24.68
CA SER A 200 10.35 4.07 -24.08
C SER A 200 9.14 4.60 -24.87
N ASN A 201 8.20 3.73 -25.24
CA ASN A 201 6.90 4.09 -25.83
C ASN A 201 5.88 4.66 -24.81
N ILE A 202 6.33 5.07 -23.62
CA ILE A 202 5.51 5.89 -22.73
C ILE A 202 5.56 7.31 -23.28
N ARG A 203 4.45 7.77 -23.87
CA ARG A 203 4.33 9.16 -24.32
C ARG A 203 4.27 10.04 -23.08
N ILE A 204 5.39 10.66 -22.74
CA ILE A 204 5.49 11.65 -21.68
C ILE A 204 5.30 13.02 -22.31
N GLU A 205 4.16 13.64 -22.02
CA GLU A 205 3.80 14.97 -22.51
C GLU A 205 4.30 16.09 -21.59
N CYS A 206 4.98 15.73 -20.49
CA CYS A 206 5.60 16.66 -19.56
C CYS A 206 7.08 16.91 -19.91
N PRO A 207 7.66 18.08 -19.57
CA PRO A 207 9.08 18.33 -19.78
C PRO A 207 9.94 17.36 -18.97
N ILE A 208 10.76 16.56 -19.64
CA ILE A 208 11.73 15.64 -19.02
C ILE A 208 13.09 16.36 -18.92
N GLN A 209 13.59 16.51 -17.70
CA GLN A 209 14.91 17.04 -17.39
C GLN A 209 15.91 15.91 -17.11
N ASP A 210 15.47 14.79 -16.53
CA ASP A 210 16.31 13.66 -16.18
C ASP A 210 15.92 12.40 -16.97
N LYS A 211 16.58 12.25 -18.13
CA LYS A 211 16.35 11.11 -19.03
C LYS A 211 16.89 9.80 -18.46
N GLU A 212 17.92 9.85 -17.62
CA GLU A 212 18.48 8.64 -16.98
C GLU A 212 17.45 8.09 -15.99
N TYR A 213 16.84 8.95 -15.18
CA TYR A 213 15.79 8.54 -14.26
C TYR A 213 14.62 7.88 -14.98
N ILE A 214 14.15 8.43 -16.11
CA ILE A 214 13.06 7.84 -16.88
C ILE A 214 13.47 6.48 -17.48
N ALA A 215 14.70 6.36 -17.99
CA ALA A 215 15.20 5.09 -18.50
C ALA A 215 15.26 4.03 -17.39
N ASP A 216 15.78 4.38 -16.22
CA ASP A 216 15.86 3.50 -15.07
C ASP A 216 14.49 3.16 -14.49
N PHE A 217 13.58 4.13 -14.43
CA PHE A 217 12.20 3.91 -14.00
C PHE A 217 11.55 2.81 -14.84
N ASN A 218 11.81 2.78 -16.15
CA ASN A 218 11.28 1.73 -17.02
C ASN A 218 11.94 0.37 -16.78
N ASN A 219 13.26 0.35 -16.55
CA ASN A 219 14.08 -0.86 -16.57
C ASN A 219 14.37 -1.50 -15.19
N MET A 220 14.24 -0.76 -14.10
CA MET A 220 14.56 -1.21 -12.73
C MET A 220 13.32 -1.63 -11.94
N SER A 221 13.48 -2.44 -10.90
CA SER A 221 12.41 -2.66 -9.91
C SER A 221 12.16 -1.37 -9.10
N TYR A 222 10.98 -1.22 -8.50
CA TYR A 222 10.71 -0.04 -7.66
C TYR A 222 11.69 0.08 -6.48
N THR A 223 12.06 -1.04 -5.85
CA THR A 223 13.04 -1.04 -4.75
C THR A 223 14.40 -0.54 -5.21
N ALA A 224 14.94 -1.07 -6.32
CA ALA A 224 16.23 -0.64 -6.85
C ALA A 224 16.21 0.83 -7.32
N LEU A 225 15.09 1.27 -7.89
CA LEU A 225 14.92 2.67 -8.30
C LEU A 225 14.87 3.62 -7.10
N ILE A 226 14.14 3.24 -6.05
CA ILE A 226 14.09 4.01 -4.79
C ILE A 226 15.50 4.13 -4.22
N GLU A 227 16.21 3.02 -4.05
CA GLU A 227 17.57 3.00 -3.51
C GLU A 227 18.54 3.86 -4.34
N LYS A 228 18.51 3.78 -5.68
CA LYS A 228 19.41 4.55 -6.55
C LYS A 228 19.17 6.07 -6.48
N TYR A 229 17.93 6.50 -6.32
CA TYR A 229 17.55 7.91 -6.49
C TYR A 229 17.10 8.62 -5.21
N ASN A 230 17.07 7.94 -4.05
CA ASN A 230 16.58 8.50 -2.80
C ASN A 230 17.33 9.78 -2.37
N ASP A 231 18.64 9.83 -2.63
CA ASP A 231 19.48 10.99 -2.31
C ASP A 231 19.27 12.16 -3.29
N LYS A 232 18.87 11.85 -4.54
CA LYS A 232 18.64 12.85 -5.59
C LYS A 232 17.23 13.44 -5.50
N TYR A 233 16.23 12.60 -5.28
CA TYR A 233 14.83 12.97 -5.21
C TYR A 233 14.27 12.65 -3.83
N CYS A 234 14.26 13.65 -2.95
CA CYS A 234 13.78 13.46 -1.60
C CYS A 234 12.30 13.01 -1.58
N PHE A 235 12.00 11.94 -0.86
CA PHE A 235 10.61 11.56 -0.61
C PHE A 235 10.06 12.37 0.56
N PHE A 236 9.09 13.25 0.27
CA PHE A 236 8.46 14.09 1.29
C PHE A 236 6.95 13.82 1.38
N GLN A 237 6.42 14.07 2.58
CA GLN A 237 5.01 13.89 2.92
C GLN A 237 4.36 15.17 3.45
N HIS A 238 5.13 16.25 3.59
CA HIS A 238 4.66 17.55 4.00
C HIS A 238 5.44 18.66 3.31
N THR A 239 4.93 19.89 3.37
CA THR A 239 5.67 21.09 2.96
C THR A 239 7.04 21.11 3.64
N PRO A 240 8.15 21.24 2.90
CA PRO A 240 9.48 21.32 3.49
C PRO A 240 9.56 22.45 4.52
N LEU A 241 10.02 22.13 5.72
CA LEU A 241 10.19 23.08 6.82
C LEU A 241 11.64 23.55 6.86
N LYS A 242 11.84 24.81 7.25
CA LYS A 242 13.20 25.31 7.51
C LYS A 242 13.79 24.55 8.71
N PRO A 243 15.06 24.13 8.64
CA PRO A 243 15.73 23.56 9.79
C PRO A 243 15.76 24.58 10.93
N VAL A 244 15.60 24.09 12.15
CA VAL A 244 15.63 24.87 13.38
C VAL A 244 16.66 24.22 14.30
N ASP A 245 17.42 25.02 15.04
CA ASP A 245 18.44 24.51 15.97
C ASP A 245 17.83 23.64 17.09
N ALA A 246 18.66 22.76 17.64
CA ALA A 246 18.27 21.85 18.72
C ALA A 246 17.93 22.56 20.06
N ASP A 247 18.16 23.86 20.18
CA ASP A 247 17.82 24.68 21.36
C ASP A 247 16.45 25.36 21.23
N THR A 248 15.80 25.23 20.08
CA THR A 248 14.44 25.72 19.87
C THR A 248 13.43 24.58 19.99
N PRO A 249 12.42 24.68 20.89
CA PRO A 249 11.52 23.56 21.21
C PRO A 249 10.38 23.33 20.20
N TYR A 250 10.20 24.21 19.21
CA TYR A 250 9.13 24.09 18.20
C TYR A 250 9.52 24.61 16.83
N ILE A 251 8.79 24.14 15.82
CA ILE A 251 8.90 24.58 14.44
C ILE A 251 7.56 25.20 14.04
N ILE A 252 7.57 26.48 13.65
CA ILE A 252 6.37 27.19 13.18
C ILE A 252 6.01 26.68 11.79
N LEU A 253 4.74 26.31 11.60
CA LEU A 253 4.25 25.86 10.30
C LEU A 253 3.89 27.08 9.43
N PRO A 254 4.28 27.08 8.14
CA PRO A 254 3.91 28.16 7.24
C PRO A 254 2.39 28.15 6.95
N PRO A 255 1.78 29.28 6.56
CA PRO A 255 0.33 29.36 6.29
C PRO A 255 -0.17 28.43 5.19
N ASN A 256 0.71 28.05 4.25
CA ASN A 256 0.43 27.11 3.16
C ASN A 256 0.92 25.69 3.48
N TYR A 257 1.16 25.35 4.74
CA TYR A 257 1.59 24.01 5.13
C TYR A 257 0.56 22.96 4.74
N ILE A 258 1.02 21.92 4.05
CA ILE A 258 0.22 20.76 3.65
C ILE A 258 0.95 19.53 4.17
N GLU A 259 0.18 18.54 4.63
CA GLU A 259 0.69 17.23 5.03
C GLU A 259 -0.21 16.12 4.48
N ILE A 260 0.40 15.05 3.99
CA ILE A 260 -0.30 13.82 3.61
C ILE A 260 -0.45 12.96 4.86
N MET A 261 -1.68 12.91 5.38
CA MET A 261 -2.01 12.14 6.57
C MET A 261 -1.92 10.62 6.34
N ARG A 262 -1.31 9.91 7.29
CA ARG A 262 -1.16 8.45 7.28
C ARG A 262 -1.89 7.82 8.47
N TYR A 263 -2.57 6.71 8.20
CA TYR A 263 -3.12 5.87 9.26
C TYR A 263 -2.07 4.86 9.69
N TRP A 264 -1.85 4.71 11.00
CA TRP A 264 -0.88 3.78 11.56
C TRP A 264 -1.59 2.59 12.20
N ILE A 265 -1.05 1.39 12.00
CA ILE A 265 -1.46 0.16 12.68
C ILE A 265 -0.41 -0.18 13.72
N TYR A 266 -0.87 -0.45 14.94
CA TYR A 266 -0.03 -0.93 16.04
C TYR A 266 -0.17 -2.44 16.15
N ASN A 267 0.96 -3.13 16.17
CA ASN A 267 1.05 -4.55 16.40
C ASN A 267 1.81 -4.80 17.70
N ILE A 268 1.30 -5.72 18.51
CA ILE A 268 2.00 -6.27 19.66
C ILE A 268 2.76 -7.49 19.15
N ASN A 269 4.07 -7.50 19.33
CA ASN A 269 4.91 -8.64 18.99
C ASN A 269 4.93 -9.56 20.22
N TYR A 270 4.55 -10.82 20.03
CA TYR A 270 4.63 -11.85 21.06
C TYR A 270 5.85 -12.74 20.78
N ASP A 271 6.49 -13.24 21.83
CA ASP A 271 7.49 -14.30 21.70
C ASP A 271 6.84 -15.68 21.52
N GLU A 272 7.68 -16.70 21.38
CA GLU A 272 7.27 -18.10 21.21
C GLU A 272 6.51 -18.69 22.42
N HIS A 273 6.53 -18.00 23.56
CA HIS A 273 5.83 -18.36 24.79
C HIS A 273 4.57 -17.51 25.02
N GLY A 274 4.26 -16.57 24.11
CA GLY A 274 3.10 -15.70 24.19
C GLY A 274 3.31 -14.45 25.03
N GLU A 275 4.53 -14.14 25.44
CA GLU A 275 4.87 -12.93 26.21
C GLU A 275 5.12 -11.73 25.27
N GLU A 276 4.70 -10.54 25.68
CA GLU A 276 4.85 -9.32 24.88
C GLU A 276 6.33 -8.91 24.78
N ARG A 277 6.90 -9.05 23.57
CA ARG A 277 8.29 -8.70 23.25
C ARG A 277 8.48 -7.24 22.84
N GLY A 278 7.39 -6.53 22.53
CA GLY A 278 7.41 -5.11 22.19
C GLY A 278 6.31 -4.71 21.20
N LYS A 279 6.20 -3.39 20.95
CA LYS A 279 5.19 -2.81 20.05
C LYS A 279 5.85 -2.34 18.77
N SER A 280 5.34 -2.78 17.63
CA SER A 280 5.72 -2.24 16.32
C SER A 280 4.58 -1.42 15.74
N SER A 281 4.91 -0.37 14.99
CA SER A 281 3.91 0.40 14.25
C SER A 281 4.30 0.45 12.79
N ARG A 282 3.30 0.36 11.91
CA ARG A 282 3.49 0.52 10.46
C ARG A 282 2.35 1.30 9.86
N ALA A 283 2.62 2.04 8.79
CA ALA A 283 1.57 2.70 8.04
C ALA A 283 0.61 1.64 7.44
N ARG A 284 -0.70 1.90 7.56
CA ARG A 284 -1.75 1.12 6.91
C ARG A 284 -1.67 1.35 5.41
N LYS A 285 -1.40 0.26 4.68
CA LYS A 285 -1.50 0.29 3.23
C LYS A 285 -2.96 0.48 2.80
N ILE A 286 -3.17 1.36 1.83
CA ILE A 286 -4.48 1.61 1.21
C ILE A 286 -4.81 0.40 0.34
N LYS A 287 -5.95 -0.24 0.62
CA LYS A 287 -6.41 -1.47 -0.03
C LYS A 287 -7.21 -1.21 -1.29
N ASP A 288 -7.42 -2.26 -2.07
CA ASP A 288 -8.35 -2.23 -3.18
C ASP A 288 -9.78 -1.90 -2.71
N GLY A 289 -10.52 -1.12 -3.51
CA GLY A 289 -11.80 -0.52 -3.12
C GLY A 289 -11.72 0.81 -2.35
N GLU A 290 -10.56 1.20 -1.80
CA GLU A 290 -10.39 2.48 -1.06
C GLU A 290 -9.95 3.66 -1.96
N GLY A 291 -10.07 3.50 -3.28
CA GLY A 291 -9.73 4.55 -4.25
C GLY A 291 -8.23 4.81 -4.43
N ARG A 292 -7.40 3.75 -4.49
CA ARG A 292 -5.92 3.83 -4.61
C ARG A 292 -5.42 4.78 -5.69
N LYS A 293 -5.93 4.63 -6.93
CA LYS A 293 -5.55 5.48 -8.09
C LYS A 293 -5.91 6.96 -7.86
N LYS A 294 -7.10 7.22 -7.30
CA LYS A 294 -7.54 8.57 -6.92
C LYS A 294 -6.65 9.17 -5.82
N LYS A 295 -6.26 8.38 -4.80
CA LYS A 295 -5.37 8.83 -3.74
C LYS A 295 -3.95 9.12 -4.26
N LEU A 296 -3.40 8.30 -5.16
CA LEU A 296 -2.14 8.61 -5.84
C LEU A 296 -2.21 9.94 -6.59
N TYR A 297 -3.27 10.15 -7.37
CA TYR A 297 -3.48 11.39 -8.10
C TYR A 297 -3.54 12.61 -7.16
N ILE A 298 -4.36 12.55 -6.11
CA ILE A 298 -4.46 13.63 -5.11
C ILE A 298 -3.12 13.84 -4.40
N ASN A 299 -2.43 12.78 -3.99
CA ASN A 299 -1.12 12.89 -3.34
C ASN A 299 -0.06 13.48 -4.27
N GLY A 300 -0.19 13.29 -5.59
CA GLY A 300 0.65 13.97 -6.58
C GLY A 300 0.39 15.47 -6.63
N ILE A 301 -0.89 15.88 -6.63
CA ILE A 301 -1.29 17.30 -6.59
C ILE A 301 -0.82 17.96 -5.29
N LEU A 302 -1.02 17.30 -4.14
CA LEU A 302 -0.60 17.85 -2.85
C LEU A 302 0.91 18.11 -2.83
N ARG A 303 1.73 17.24 -3.42
CA ARG A 303 3.18 17.45 -3.50
C ARG A 303 3.58 18.64 -4.38
N ARG A 304 2.83 18.91 -5.45
CA ARG A 304 3.01 20.12 -6.26
C ARG A 304 2.60 21.40 -5.53
N LEU A 305 1.68 21.30 -4.56
CA LEU A 305 1.33 22.42 -3.69
C LEU A 305 2.32 22.60 -2.53
N MET A 306 3.02 21.53 -2.12
CA MET A 306 4.01 21.55 -1.04
C MET A 306 5.35 22.15 -1.47
N MET A 307 5.76 21.93 -2.71
CA MET A 307 7.07 22.36 -3.21
C MET A 307 6.95 23.00 -4.59
N ASP A 308 7.39 24.25 -4.67
CA ASP A 308 7.46 24.98 -5.93
C ASP A 308 8.49 24.35 -6.86
N ASN A 309 8.25 24.44 -8.18
CA ASN A 309 9.14 23.93 -9.22
C ASN A 309 9.49 22.43 -9.13
N LEU A 310 8.61 21.61 -8.53
CA LEU A 310 8.73 20.16 -8.54
C LEU A 310 8.82 19.64 -9.99
N THR A 311 9.91 18.93 -10.32
CA THR A 311 10.07 18.32 -11.65
C THR A 311 9.17 17.10 -11.80
N PHE A 312 8.89 16.70 -13.04
CA PHE A 312 8.08 15.52 -13.31
C PHE A 312 8.70 14.25 -12.72
N GLU A 313 10.01 14.10 -12.82
CA GLU A 313 10.76 12.95 -12.31
C GLU A 313 10.73 12.87 -10.80
N HIS A 314 10.88 14.01 -10.11
CA HIS A 314 10.78 14.07 -8.65
C HIS A 314 9.37 13.71 -8.18
N LEU A 315 8.34 14.22 -8.87
CA LEU A 315 6.95 13.83 -8.60
C LEU A 315 6.74 12.33 -8.81
N LEU A 316 7.21 11.78 -9.93
CA LEU A 316 7.11 10.36 -10.25
C LEU A 316 7.85 9.52 -9.19
N HIS A 317 9.03 9.95 -8.74
CA HIS A 317 9.78 9.30 -7.67
C HIS A 317 9.01 9.28 -6.35
N CYS A 318 8.35 10.39 -6.01
CA CYS A 318 7.47 10.44 -4.85
C CYS A 318 6.29 9.46 -4.96
N LEU A 319 5.69 9.34 -6.14
CA LEU A 319 4.58 8.41 -6.38
C LEU A 319 5.04 6.94 -6.43
N VAL A 320 6.28 6.65 -6.83
CA VAL A 320 6.89 5.31 -6.70
C VAL A 320 7.02 4.93 -5.23
N ASN A 321 7.57 5.82 -4.40
CA ASN A 321 7.64 5.62 -2.94
C ASN A 321 6.24 5.44 -2.33
N GLU A 322 5.29 6.26 -2.77
CA GLU A 322 3.89 6.17 -2.36
C GLU A 322 3.28 4.78 -2.63
N LEU A 323 3.46 4.30 -3.86
CA LEU A 323 2.98 2.99 -4.29
C LEU A 323 3.67 1.85 -3.52
N HIS A 324 4.97 1.95 -3.28
CA HIS A 324 5.75 0.91 -2.62
C HIS A 324 5.41 0.77 -1.12
N TYR A 325 5.38 1.88 -0.39
CA TYR A 325 5.26 1.87 1.07
C TYR A 325 3.81 1.99 1.57
N PHE A 326 2.94 2.73 0.88
CA PHE A 326 1.63 3.14 1.42
C PHE A 326 0.42 2.58 0.69
N ILE A 327 0.63 1.86 -0.42
CA ILE A 327 -0.46 1.26 -1.20
C ILE A 327 -0.28 -0.24 -1.21
N ASP A 328 -1.40 -0.93 -1.02
CA ASP A 328 -1.48 -2.36 -1.25
C ASP A 328 -1.67 -2.58 -2.75
N ASN A 329 -0.59 -3.00 -3.40
CA ASN A 329 -0.58 -3.26 -4.84
C ASN A 329 -0.72 -4.75 -5.16
N SER A 330 -1.21 -5.57 -4.23
CA SER A 330 -1.37 -7.02 -4.42
C SER A 330 -2.57 -7.39 -5.31
N ASN A 331 -3.69 -6.67 -5.19
CA ASN A 331 -4.91 -6.85 -5.98
C ASN A 331 -5.14 -5.64 -6.91
N ASP A 332 -5.66 -5.81 -8.13
CA ASP A 332 -5.76 -4.76 -9.20
C ASP A 332 -4.48 -3.91 -9.28
N TYR A 333 -3.41 -4.53 -9.80
CA TYR A 333 -2.05 -3.99 -9.80
C TYR A 333 -1.94 -2.69 -10.60
N ILE A 334 -1.50 -1.63 -9.94
CA ILE A 334 -1.12 -0.36 -10.57
C ILE A 334 0.26 -0.54 -11.19
N ASN A 335 0.30 -0.64 -12.52
CA ASN A 335 1.53 -0.83 -13.28
C ASN A 335 2.28 0.49 -13.53
N LYS A 336 3.52 0.41 -14.02
CA LYS A 336 4.38 1.58 -14.30
C LYS A 336 3.74 2.58 -15.27
N LYS A 337 3.04 2.09 -16.30
CA LYS A 337 2.34 2.94 -17.27
C LYS A 337 1.23 3.72 -16.58
N GLN A 338 0.37 3.06 -15.81
CA GLN A 338 -0.67 3.71 -15.03
C GLN A 338 -0.10 4.70 -14.00
N LEU A 339 1.02 4.36 -13.37
CA LEU A 339 1.69 5.26 -12.43
C LEU A 339 2.19 6.53 -13.14
N VAL A 340 2.75 6.40 -14.35
CA VAL A 340 3.15 7.54 -15.18
C VAL A 340 1.93 8.35 -15.64
N GLU A 341 0.84 7.71 -16.07
CA GLU A 341 -0.41 8.40 -16.44
C GLU A 341 -0.97 9.21 -15.25
N ILE A 342 -0.95 8.63 -14.05
CA ILE A 342 -1.36 9.33 -12.81
C ILE A 342 -0.39 10.48 -12.50
N ALA A 343 0.92 10.26 -12.63
CA ALA A 343 1.93 11.29 -12.44
C ALA A 343 1.72 12.45 -13.43
N GLN A 344 1.51 12.16 -14.72
CA GLN A 344 1.24 13.17 -15.76
C GLN A 344 -0.05 13.92 -15.48
N SER A 345 -1.12 13.21 -15.17
CA SER A 345 -2.43 13.82 -14.86
C SER A 345 -2.31 14.76 -13.68
N SER A 346 -1.63 14.33 -12.60
CA SER A 346 -1.41 15.18 -11.42
C SER A 346 -0.41 16.32 -11.69
N TYR A 347 0.57 16.13 -12.57
CA TYR A 347 1.53 17.14 -13.01
C TYR A 347 0.91 18.24 -13.87
N ASN A 348 -0.04 17.89 -14.73
CA ASN A 348 -0.69 18.82 -15.64
C ASN A 348 -1.99 19.41 -15.04
N ALA A 349 -2.44 18.93 -13.87
CA ALA A 349 -3.62 19.44 -13.20
C ALA A 349 -3.50 20.94 -12.89
N ASN A 350 -4.60 21.67 -13.09
CA ASN A 350 -4.71 23.06 -12.67
C ASN A 350 -4.77 23.12 -11.13
N LEU A 351 -3.77 23.74 -10.51
CA LEU A 351 -3.65 23.78 -9.05
C LEU A 351 -4.73 24.64 -8.37
N GLU A 352 -5.31 25.62 -9.07
CA GLU A 352 -6.38 26.47 -8.53
C GLU A 352 -7.58 25.66 -8.04
N ASP A 353 -7.95 24.61 -8.79
CA ASP A 353 -9.10 23.75 -8.50
C ASP A 353 -8.92 22.98 -7.17
N TYR A 354 -7.68 22.86 -6.68
CA TYR A 354 -7.32 22.04 -5.52
C TYR A 354 -6.87 22.85 -4.31
N LYS A 355 -6.79 24.19 -4.41
CA LYS A 355 -6.41 25.06 -3.28
C LYS A 355 -7.36 24.93 -2.07
N ALA A 356 -8.62 24.57 -2.32
CA ALA A 356 -9.61 24.37 -1.27
C ALA A 356 -9.34 23.13 -0.39
N ILE A 357 -8.61 22.13 -0.90
CA ILE A 357 -8.23 20.93 -0.14
C ILE A 357 -7.39 21.32 1.08
N ASN A 358 -6.54 22.34 0.94
CA ASN A 358 -5.67 22.84 2.00
C ASN A 358 -6.47 23.42 3.19
N ARG A 359 -7.54 24.18 2.93
CA ARG A 359 -8.28 24.92 3.99
C ARG A 359 -9.00 24.03 4.99
N ARG A 360 -9.22 22.76 4.67
CA ARG A 360 -10.00 21.83 5.51
C ARG A 360 -9.14 20.93 6.40
N MET A 361 -7.82 20.83 6.15
CA MET A 361 -7.00 19.74 6.69
C MET A 361 -6.09 20.11 7.86
N GLU A 362 -5.47 21.30 7.90
CA GLU A 362 -4.50 21.63 8.95
C GLU A 362 -4.92 22.81 9.84
N LYS A 363 -4.98 22.57 11.17
CA LYS A 363 -5.27 23.60 12.19
C LYS A 363 -4.05 23.91 13.07
N ARG A 364 -3.01 23.08 13.03
CA ARG A 364 -1.79 23.26 13.82
C ARG A 364 -1.03 24.48 13.31
N LYS A 365 -0.51 25.26 14.25
CA LYS A 365 0.35 26.44 13.95
C LYS A 365 1.84 26.13 14.11
N TYR A 366 2.17 25.04 14.81
CA TYR A 366 3.54 24.61 15.07
C TYR A 366 3.56 23.11 15.36
N ILE A 367 4.75 22.51 15.25
CA ILE A 367 5.06 21.15 15.69
C ILE A 367 6.21 21.18 16.71
N VAL A 368 6.39 20.08 17.44
CA VAL A 368 7.50 19.92 18.38
C VAL A 368 8.79 19.67 17.61
N ASN A 369 9.90 20.28 18.05
CA ASN A 369 11.21 19.94 17.55
C ASN A 369 11.70 18.64 18.22
N ASP A 370 11.89 17.59 17.42
CA ASP A 370 12.38 16.31 17.93
C ASP A 370 13.84 16.38 18.39
N GLU A 371 14.68 17.22 17.78
CA GLU A 371 16.08 17.40 18.20
C GLU A 371 16.17 17.97 19.62
N TYR A 372 15.26 18.90 19.96
CA TYR A 372 15.13 19.41 21.32
C TYR A 372 14.73 18.31 22.31
N CYS A 373 13.79 17.43 21.92
CA CYS A 373 13.39 16.29 22.75
C CYS A 373 14.59 15.38 23.05
N ILE A 374 15.40 15.10 22.03
CA ILE A 374 16.60 14.24 22.14
C ILE A 374 17.66 14.90 23.02
N LYS A 375 18.01 16.17 22.73
CA LYS A 375 19.06 16.91 23.46
C LYS A 375 18.77 17.02 24.95
N TYR A 376 17.51 17.25 25.31
CA TYR A 376 17.09 17.51 26.69
C TYR A 376 16.42 16.31 27.38
N GLY A 377 16.32 15.15 26.71
CA GLY A 377 15.70 13.95 27.28
C GLY A 377 14.22 14.11 27.64
N LEU A 378 13.50 14.98 26.92
CA LEU A 378 12.10 15.32 27.20
C LEU A 378 11.14 14.58 26.28
N THR A 379 9.95 14.27 26.78
CA THR A 379 8.88 13.70 25.96
C THR A 379 8.27 14.77 25.05
N ARG A 380 7.77 14.36 23.87
CA ARG A 380 7.04 15.27 22.95
C ARG A 380 5.88 16.01 23.62
N CYS A 381 5.21 15.39 24.60
CA CYS A 381 4.12 16.03 25.34
C CYS A 381 4.62 17.19 26.23
N GLN A 382 5.73 16.98 26.95
CA GLN A 382 6.37 18.01 27.75
C GLN A 382 6.85 19.17 26.87
N VAL A 383 7.55 18.86 25.77
CA VAL A 383 8.04 19.89 24.85
C VAL A 383 6.89 20.63 24.18
N ARG A 384 5.78 19.96 23.81
CA ARG A 384 4.58 20.63 23.30
C ARG A 384 4.02 21.65 24.30
N ASN A 385 3.92 21.30 25.58
CA ASN A 385 3.42 22.21 26.61
C ASN A 385 4.38 23.38 26.84
N LEU A 386 5.68 23.11 26.81
CA LEU A 386 6.73 24.13 26.85
C LEU A 386 6.62 25.10 25.67
N SER A 387 6.47 24.59 24.45
CA SER A 387 6.31 25.39 23.23
C SER A 387 5.05 26.24 23.27
N ARG A 388 3.92 25.71 23.78
CA ARG A 388 2.69 26.51 24.02
C ARG A 388 2.97 27.69 24.92
N LYS A 389 3.69 27.46 26.01
CA LYS A 389 4.08 28.50 26.97
C LYS A 389 4.96 29.54 26.28
N TYR A 390 6.05 29.13 25.61
CA TYR A 390 6.94 30.05 24.90
C TYR A 390 6.22 30.93 23.87
N ILE A 391 5.42 30.33 22.99
CA ILE A 391 4.68 31.08 21.96
C ILE A 391 3.69 32.07 22.60
N THR A 392 2.99 31.64 23.65
CA THR A 392 2.05 32.52 24.36
C THR A 392 2.80 33.65 25.07
N TYR A 393 3.92 33.36 25.72
CA TYR A 393 4.68 34.34 26.50
C TYR A 393 5.39 35.36 25.62
N SER A 394 5.87 34.96 24.44
CA SER A 394 6.39 35.90 23.43
C SER A 394 5.32 36.92 23.05
N LYS A 395 4.11 36.45 22.70
CA LYS A 395 3.01 37.35 22.33
C LYS A 395 2.55 38.25 23.46
N ILE A 396 2.56 37.73 24.70
CA ILE A 396 2.29 38.56 25.87
C ILE A 396 3.39 39.62 25.98
N GLY A 397 4.67 39.25 25.89
CA GLY A 397 5.79 40.19 25.96
C GLY A 397 5.72 41.30 24.92
N ASP A 398 5.31 40.99 23.69
CA ASP A 398 5.19 41.96 22.59
C ASP A 398 4.06 42.98 22.82
N LEU A 399 2.98 42.56 23.49
CA LEU A 399 1.78 43.39 23.70
C LEU A 399 1.69 44.01 25.11
N PHE A 400 2.46 43.48 26.07
CA PHE A 400 2.31 43.81 27.47
C PHE A 400 2.82 45.22 27.78
N ASP A 401 1.95 46.05 28.31
CA ASP A 401 2.30 47.39 28.80
C ASP A 401 2.33 47.41 30.34
N ALA A 402 3.54 47.64 30.88
CA ALA A 402 3.76 47.72 32.33
C ALA A 402 3.10 48.95 33.00
N SER A 403 2.60 49.91 32.21
CA SER A 403 1.82 51.06 32.68
C SER A 403 0.33 50.73 32.85
N LEU A 404 -0.16 49.67 32.22
CA LEU A 404 -1.56 49.24 32.23
C LEU A 404 -1.82 48.16 33.28
N THR A 405 -3.02 48.17 33.88
CA THR A 405 -3.46 47.09 34.79
C THR A 405 -3.63 45.76 34.04
N ASP A 406 -3.67 44.62 34.76
CA ASP A 406 -3.90 43.30 34.14
C ASP A 406 -5.22 43.29 33.36
N LYS A 407 -6.27 43.94 33.89
CA LYS A 407 -7.56 44.04 33.21
C LYS A 407 -7.43 44.82 31.90
N ALA A 408 -6.74 45.96 31.92
CA ALA A 408 -6.54 46.77 30.72
C ALA A 408 -5.66 46.07 29.67
N ASN A 409 -4.58 45.41 30.10
CA ASN A 409 -3.76 44.58 29.21
C ASN A 409 -4.57 43.43 28.57
N LEU A 410 -5.46 42.78 29.33
CA LEU A 410 -6.31 41.70 28.80
C LEU A 410 -7.28 42.18 27.71
N GLU A 411 -7.82 43.41 27.83
CA GLU A 411 -8.66 43.99 26.76
C GLU A 411 -7.82 44.28 25.51
N VAL A 412 -6.63 44.87 25.66
CA VAL A 412 -5.70 45.11 24.53
C VAL A 412 -5.32 43.78 23.84
N PHE A 413 -5.04 42.74 24.63
CA PHE A 413 -4.75 41.41 24.07
C PHE A 413 -5.92 40.88 23.26
N LYS A 414 -7.15 41.03 23.77
CA LYS A 414 -8.37 40.60 23.07
C LYS A 414 -8.59 41.36 21.77
N GLU A 415 -8.37 42.67 21.75
CA GLU A 415 -8.42 43.50 20.53
C GLU A 415 -7.38 43.05 19.49
N CYS A 416 -6.20 42.62 19.93
CA CYS A 416 -5.15 42.06 19.09
C CYS A 416 -5.30 40.54 18.79
N GLY A 417 -6.42 39.91 19.18
CA GLY A 417 -6.71 38.50 18.89
C GLY A 417 -5.98 37.48 19.78
N LEU A 418 -5.54 37.87 20.96
CA LEU A 418 -4.93 37.03 21.99
C LEU A 418 -5.86 36.91 23.22
N GLU A 419 -6.60 35.81 23.30
CA GLU A 419 -7.45 35.53 24.46
C GLU A 419 -6.71 34.65 25.48
N ILE A 420 -6.43 35.20 26.67
CA ILE A 420 -5.76 34.50 27.77
C ILE A 420 -6.45 34.76 29.11
N SER A 421 -6.24 33.85 30.07
CA SER A 421 -6.74 34.04 31.43
C SER A 421 -5.87 35.03 32.22
N ALA A 422 -6.47 35.72 33.19
CA ALA A 422 -5.75 36.57 34.14
C ALA A 422 -4.64 35.81 34.90
N LYS A 423 -4.87 34.53 35.21
CA LYS A 423 -3.86 33.66 35.86
C LYS A 423 -2.64 33.44 34.96
N THR A 424 -2.83 33.32 33.64
CA THR A 424 -1.73 33.17 32.68
C THR A 424 -0.87 34.43 32.64
N LEU A 425 -1.49 35.60 32.61
CA LEU A 425 -0.78 36.89 32.67
C LEU A 425 -0.02 37.06 33.99
N GLN A 426 -0.62 36.70 35.13
CA GLN A 426 0.05 36.74 36.43
C GLN A 426 1.28 35.82 36.48
N ARG A 427 1.19 34.61 35.93
CA ARG A 427 2.33 33.68 35.83
C ARG A 427 3.45 34.26 34.97
N PHE A 428 3.11 34.82 33.80
CA PHE A 428 4.08 35.51 32.94
C PHE A 428 4.79 36.63 33.70
N ARG A 429 4.05 37.51 34.38
CA ARG A 429 4.64 38.61 35.15
C ARG A 429 5.57 38.10 36.26
N LYS A 430 5.16 37.05 36.98
CA LYS A 430 5.98 36.44 38.04
C LYS A 430 7.30 35.90 37.50
N GLU A 431 7.25 35.17 36.39
CA GLU A 431 8.46 34.59 35.77
C GLU A 431 9.39 35.64 35.17
N MET A 432 8.84 36.75 34.66
CA MET A 432 9.64 37.88 34.14
C MET A 432 10.08 38.87 35.24
N GLY A 433 9.82 38.58 36.52
CA GLY A 433 10.20 39.46 37.64
C GLY A 433 9.41 40.77 37.73
N ILE A 434 8.25 40.87 37.07
CA ILE A 434 7.43 42.09 37.00
C ILE A 434 6.50 42.16 38.21
N THR A 435 6.92 42.88 39.26
CA THR A 435 6.27 42.83 40.58
C THR A 435 5.27 43.95 40.88
N LYS A 436 5.08 44.98 40.05
CA LYS A 436 4.04 46.02 40.22
C LYS A 436 3.85 46.85 38.94
N TYR A 437 2.62 47.33 38.67
CA TYR A 437 2.38 48.36 37.64
C TYR A 437 3.12 49.63 38.02
N LYS A 438 3.85 50.22 37.08
CA LYS A 438 4.37 51.58 37.29
C LYS A 438 3.16 52.52 37.20
N LYS A 439 2.58 52.88 38.36
CA LYS A 439 1.80 54.13 38.43
C LYS A 439 2.74 55.22 37.95
N GLY A 440 2.33 55.93 36.89
CA GLY A 440 3.15 56.91 36.20
C GLY A 440 3.92 57.80 37.17
N ASN A 441 5.23 57.77 37.05
CA ASN A 441 6.09 58.94 36.93
C ASN A 441 7.49 58.46 36.56
N GLY A 442 8.10 59.17 35.60
CA GLY A 442 9.28 58.75 34.88
C GLY A 442 10.46 58.42 35.78
N HIS A 443 11.09 57.27 35.51
CA HIS A 443 12.54 57.16 35.30
C HIS A 443 12.91 55.76 34.80
N SER A 444 13.92 55.78 33.95
CA SER A 444 14.47 54.66 33.19
C SER A 444 15.46 53.81 33.99
N ASN A 445 15.83 52.68 33.36
CA ASN A 445 16.92 51.74 33.67
C ASN A 445 16.54 50.65 34.71
N PHE A 446 16.96 49.38 34.65
CA PHE A 446 18.10 48.72 33.98
C PHE A 446 17.74 47.27 33.56
N ILE A 447 18.45 46.77 32.54
CA ILE A 447 18.65 45.37 32.17
C ILE A 447 19.39 44.63 33.31
N LYS A 448 18.99 43.40 33.64
CA LYS A 448 19.92 42.37 34.13
C LYS A 448 19.66 41.01 33.47
N LYS A 449 20.76 40.42 33.02
CA LYS A 449 20.94 39.13 32.36
C LYS A 449 20.79 37.93 33.31
N GLU A 450 20.41 36.81 32.70
CA GLU A 450 20.75 35.39 32.95
C GLU A 450 20.93 34.93 34.41
N GLU A 451 20.04 34.05 34.86
CA GLU A 451 20.38 32.96 35.77
C GLU A 451 19.76 31.65 35.24
N GLU A 452 20.61 30.65 35.06
CA GLU A 452 20.29 29.27 34.72
C GLU A 452 19.36 28.67 35.78
N SER A 453 18.15 28.26 35.38
CA SER A 453 17.25 27.57 36.29
C SER A 453 17.60 26.08 36.35
N ASN A 454 18.30 25.68 37.41
CA ASN A 454 18.30 24.30 37.91
C ASN A 454 16.85 23.90 38.22
N ILE A 455 16.27 23.04 37.39
CA ILE A 455 14.99 22.37 37.70
C ILE A 455 15.34 21.06 38.40
N GLU A 456 15.11 21.02 39.71
CA GLU A 456 15.09 19.78 40.48
C GLU A 456 13.99 18.86 39.93
N LEU A 457 14.41 17.65 39.55
CA LEU A 457 13.57 16.54 39.10
C LEU A 457 12.73 16.01 40.27
N GLU A 458 11.44 16.32 40.30
CA GLU A 458 10.48 15.48 41.01
C GLU A 458 10.35 14.13 40.29
N ARG A 459 10.60 13.05 41.05
CA ARG A 459 10.55 11.67 40.60
C ARG A 459 9.13 11.28 40.12
N PRO A 460 9.01 10.34 39.18
CA PRO A 460 7.74 10.00 38.56
C PRO A 460 6.82 9.31 39.56
N ILE A 461 5.61 9.87 39.73
CA ILE A 461 4.52 9.22 40.45
C ILE A 461 4.10 7.97 39.66
N GLN A 462 4.51 6.80 40.16
CA GLN A 462 3.93 5.52 39.79
C GLN A 462 2.58 5.37 40.51
N ASN A 463 1.50 5.62 39.77
CA ASN A 463 0.15 5.04 39.86
C ASN A 463 -0.83 6.03 39.23
N LEU A 464 -1.23 5.80 37.97
CA LEU A 464 -2.25 6.63 37.30
C LEU A 464 -3.63 6.35 37.93
N ASP A 465 -4.27 7.41 38.43
CA ASP A 465 -5.55 7.38 39.15
C ASP A 465 -6.76 7.17 38.20
N LYS A 466 -7.88 6.69 38.74
CA LYS A 466 -9.16 6.43 38.05
C LYS A 466 -9.62 7.61 37.19
N ALA A 467 -9.37 8.84 37.64
CA ALA A 467 -9.71 10.07 36.92
C ALA A 467 -9.03 10.19 35.53
N TYR A 468 -7.82 9.64 35.35
CA TYR A 468 -7.14 9.65 34.06
C TYR A 468 -7.83 8.71 33.07
N TYR A 469 -8.20 7.52 33.53
CA TYR A 469 -8.85 6.52 32.66
C TYR A 469 -10.29 6.92 32.33
N ASP A 470 -11.01 7.51 33.28
CA ASP A 470 -12.36 8.05 33.04
C ASP A 470 -12.32 9.16 31.96
N TYR A 471 -11.33 10.06 32.01
CA TYR A 471 -11.11 11.05 30.96
C TYR A 471 -10.79 10.45 29.58
N GLN A 472 -10.04 9.34 29.53
CA GLN A 472 -9.77 8.66 28.26
C GLN A 472 -11.01 7.96 27.70
N SER A 473 -11.90 7.47 28.56
CA SER A 473 -13.18 6.89 28.18
C SER A 473 -14.12 7.94 27.57
N GLU A 474 -14.17 9.14 28.15
CA GLU A 474 -14.90 10.30 27.61
C GLU A 474 -14.42 10.71 26.21
N ILE A 475 -13.12 10.65 25.93
CA ILE A 475 -12.59 10.92 24.58
C ILE A 475 -13.12 9.91 23.56
N ILE A 476 -13.17 8.61 23.92
CA ILE A 476 -13.70 7.58 23.02
C ILE A 476 -15.18 7.83 22.74
N LEU A 477 -15.96 8.22 23.74
CA LEU A 477 -17.39 8.53 23.59
C LEU A 477 -17.62 9.76 22.71
N SER A 478 -16.81 10.81 22.87
CA SER A 478 -16.85 12.00 22.01
C SER A 478 -16.53 11.70 20.55
N GLU A 479 -15.66 10.72 20.28
CA GLU A 479 -15.43 10.24 18.91
C GLU A 479 -16.66 9.50 18.36
N MET A 480 -17.35 8.72 19.19
CA MET A 480 -18.56 8.00 18.80
C MET A 480 -19.75 8.95 18.56
N ASP A 481 -19.81 10.09 19.26
CA ASP A 481 -20.75 11.17 18.94
C ASP A 481 -20.52 11.70 17.52
N ASN A 482 -19.27 11.82 17.09
CA ASN A 482 -18.94 12.24 15.71
C ASN A 482 -19.37 11.17 14.71
N ASP A 483 -19.14 9.89 15.01
CA ASP A 483 -19.58 8.78 14.15
C ASP A 483 -21.11 8.76 13.96
N ILE A 484 -21.89 9.06 15.00
CA ILE A 484 -23.35 9.23 14.89
C ILE A 484 -23.70 10.45 14.03
N ASN A 485 -23.06 11.60 14.27
CA ASN A 485 -23.32 12.81 13.50
C ASN A 485 -22.94 12.68 12.01
N GLU A 486 -21.97 11.82 11.69
CA GLU A 486 -21.56 11.48 10.33
C GLU A 486 -22.39 10.34 9.71
N GLY A 487 -23.33 9.76 10.47
CA GLY A 487 -24.28 8.75 10.00
C GLY A 487 -23.74 7.32 9.95
N PHE A 488 -22.62 7.03 10.64
CA PHE A 488 -22.04 5.68 10.72
C PHE A 488 -22.78 4.75 11.69
N TYR A 489 -23.46 5.33 12.68
CA TYR A 489 -24.30 4.60 13.62
C TYR A 489 -25.63 5.33 13.79
N ASP A 490 -26.72 4.57 13.73
CA ASP A 490 -28.04 5.06 14.10
C ASP A 490 -28.34 4.69 15.56
N ILE A 491 -28.42 5.71 16.43
CA ILE A 491 -28.72 5.52 17.85
C ILE A 491 -30.14 5.02 18.12
N SER A 492 -31.02 5.03 17.11
CA SER A 492 -32.34 4.40 17.18
C SER A 492 -32.33 2.91 16.78
N ASP A 493 -31.25 2.42 16.16
CA ASP A 493 -31.07 1.03 15.77
C ASP A 493 -30.36 0.21 16.88
N LYS A 494 -31.00 -0.88 17.32
CA LYS A 494 -30.49 -1.72 18.42
C LYS A 494 -29.21 -2.49 18.06
N ASN A 495 -28.99 -2.83 16.80
CA ASN A 495 -27.78 -3.52 16.35
C ASN A 495 -26.59 -2.56 16.33
N ASP A 496 -26.83 -1.31 15.91
CA ASP A 496 -25.81 -0.26 15.92
C ASP A 496 -25.42 0.12 17.35
N ILE A 497 -26.39 0.31 18.26
CA ILE A 497 -26.10 0.50 19.69
C ILE A 497 -25.26 -0.66 20.25
N LYS A 498 -25.60 -1.90 19.91
CA LYS A 498 -24.84 -3.08 20.36
C LYS A 498 -23.40 -3.08 19.80
N ALA A 499 -23.23 -2.72 18.53
CA ALA A 499 -21.92 -2.61 17.91
C ALA A 499 -21.08 -1.46 18.52
N MET A 500 -21.72 -0.35 18.85
CA MET A 500 -21.11 0.79 19.55
C MET A 500 -20.65 0.39 20.96
N VAL A 501 -21.52 -0.20 21.79
CA VAL A 501 -21.14 -0.66 23.14
C VAL A 501 -19.95 -1.62 23.10
N GLN A 502 -19.98 -2.60 22.20
CA GLN A 502 -18.87 -3.55 22.03
C GLN A 502 -17.58 -2.86 21.60
N THR A 503 -17.68 -1.81 20.78
CA THR A 503 -16.54 -1.03 20.30
C THR A 503 -15.98 -0.13 21.39
N PHE A 504 -16.84 0.54 22.15
CA PHE A 504 -16.45 1.33 23.32
C PHE A 504 -15.71 0.47 24.34
N ILE A 505 -16.28 -0.66 24.77
CA ILE A 505 -15.67 -1.57 25.75
C ILE A 505 -14.29 -2.06 25.27
N ARG A 506 -14.20 -2.49 24.00
CA ARG A 506 -12.95 -2.96 23.42
C ARG A 506 -11.88 -1.87 23.40
N ARG A 507 -12.26 -0.62 23.14
CA ARG A 507 -11.34 0.52 23.08
C ARG A 507 -10.93 0.97 24.48
N ALA A 508 -11.85 1.08 25.42
CA ALA A 508 -11.56 1.45 26.81
C ALA A 508 -10.66 0.41 27.51
N LYS A 509 -10.89 -0.89 27.28
CA LYS A 509 -10.04 -1.97 27.82
C LYS A 509 -8.62 -2.01 27.25
N ARG A 510 -8.38 -1.43 26.08
CA ARG A 510 -7.02 -1.24 25.55
C ARG A 510 -6.26 -0.13 26.27
N ILE A 511 -6.98 0.80 26.91
CA ILE A 511 -6.41 1.90 27.68
C ILE A 511 -6.17 1.46 29.12
N ASN A 512 -7.14 0.77 29.72
CA ASN A 512 -6.99 0.11 31.01
C ASN A 512 -7.61 -1.31 30.99
N PRO A 513 -6.78 -2.36 30.94
CA PRO A 513 -7.25 -3.75 30.92
C PRO A 513 -8.09 -4.16 32.13
N ASN A 514 -7.93 -3.45 33.26
CA ASN A 514 -8.61 -3.76 34.52
C ASN A 514 -10.05 -3.21 34.59
N TYR A 515 -10.53 -2.54 33.54
CA TYR A 515 -11.91 -2.04 33.53
C TYR A 515 -12.94 -3.17 33.64
N ASN A 516 -13.90 -3.01 34.54
CA ASN A 516 -15.06 -3.88 34.57
C ASN A 516 -15.96 -3.56 33.36
N ASN A 517 -16.47 -4.61 32.69
CA ASN A 517 -17.42 -4.44 31.60
C ASN A 517 -18.70 -3.74 32.06
N ASP A 518 -19.17 -4.03 33.26
CA ASP A 518 -20.42 -3.46 33.78
C ASP A 518 -20.28 -1.95 34.02
N GLU A 519 -19.12 -1.52 34.55
CA GLU A 519 -18.80 -0.10 34.73
C GLU A 519 -18.69 0.65 33.39
N LEU A 520 -18.07 0.03 32.38
CA LEU A 520 -17.98 0.62 31.03
C LEU A 520 -19.35 0.69 30.35
N ILE A 521 -20.21 -0.30 30.55
CA ILE A 521 -21.58 -0.27 30.04
C ILE A 521 -22.35 0.88 30.71
N GLU A 522 -22.20 1.06 32.02
CA GLU A 522 -22.81 2.18 32.75
C GLU A 522 -22.34 3.55 32.22
N ILE A 523 -21.03 3.71 32.01
CA ILE A 523 -20.42 4.93 31.45
C ILE A 523 -20.99 5.23 30.06
N PHE A 524 -21.07 4.21 29.19
CA PHE A 524 -21.65 4.36 27.85
C PHE A 524 -23.13 4.75 27.90
N LYS A 525 -23.93 4.09 28.76
CA LYS A 525 -25.35 4.40 28.92
C LYS A 525 -25.58 5.82 29.42
N ASN A 526 -24.77 6.27 30.37
CA ASN A 526 -24.86 7.61 30.94
C ASN A 526 -24.53 8.69 29.90
N HIS A 527 -23.52 8.48 29.06
CA HIS A 527 -23.14 9.41 27.99
C HIS A 527 -24.25 9.59 26.94
N PHE A 528 -24.82 8.48 26.48
CA PHE A 528 -25.85 8.49 25.43
C PHE A 528 -27.29 8.59 25.97
N GLN A 529 -27.46 8.74 27.29
CA GLN A 529 -28.75 8.82 27.98
C GLN A 529 -29.72 7.67 27.61
N LEU A 530 -29.18 6.46 27.43
CA LEU A 530 -29.96 5.30 27.00
C LEU A 530 -30.70 4.68 28.20
N ALA A 531 -32.02 4.51 28.07
CA ALA A 531 -32.81 3.80 29.08
C ALA A 531 -32.55 2.28 29.02
N SER A 532 -32.25 1.71 30.21
CA SER A 532 -32.05 0.29 30.58
C SER A 532 -31.84 -0.73 29.47
#